data_AF-A0A7G7SZX6-F1
#
_entry.id   AF-A0A7G7SZX6-F1
#
_cell.length_a   1.000
_cell.length_b   1.000
_cell.length_c   1.000
_cell.angle_alpha   90.00
_cell.angle_beta   90.00
_cell.angle_gamma   90.00
#
_symmetry.space_group_name_H-M   'P 1'
#
loop_
_entity.id
_entity.type
_entity.pdbx_description
1 polymer ?
#
loop_
_entity_poly.entity_id
_entity_poly.type
_entity_poly.pdbx_seq_one_letter_code
_entity_poly.pdbx_strand_id
1 'polypeptide(L)'
;MSRNAHIGSSFDDFLAEEGILEEAASIAAKRVIAWQVAEAMKAAKLTKTALARRMNTSRSQLDRVLDETDTGLTLDTLSRAATALGYQIQIGLVVAQTKKPGKKSTAAKRKALADARA
;
A
#
# COMPACT_ATOMS: atom_id res chain seq x y z
N MET A 1 1.91 12.34 -28.90
CA MET A 1 2.84 11.79 -27.90
C MET A 1 3.29 10.41 -28.38
N SER A 2 4.52 10.31 -28.86
CA SER A 2 5.12 9.09 -29.43
C SER A 2 5.34 8.02 -28.36
N ARG A 3 4.87 6.78 -28.59
CA ARG A 3 5.25 5.62 -27.78
C ARG A 3 6.74 5.38 -27.95
N ASN A 4 7.49 5.50 -26.88
CA ASN A 4 8.93 5.24 -26.87
C ASN A 4 9.15 3.72 -26.86
N ALA A 5 9.91 3.18 -27.81
CA ALA A 5 10.04 1.73 -28.02
C ALA A 5 10.74 0.99 -26.85
N HIS A 6 11.36 1.73 -25.95
CA HIS A 6 12.04 1.21 -24.75
C HIS A 6 11.20 1.31 -23.48
N ILE A 7 10.01 1.92 -23.52
CA ILE A 7 9.09 1.95 -22.38
C ILE A 7 8.26 0.66 -22.42
N GLY A 8 8.52 -0.21 -21.44
CA GLY A 8 7.78 -1.46 -21.24
C GLY A 8 6.40 -1.27 -20.60
N SER A 9 5.85 -2.36 -20.07
CA SER A 9 4.63 -2.34 -19.24
C SER A 9 4.85 -1.54 -17.95
N SER A 10 3.75 -1.11 -17.30
CA SER A 10 3.89 -0.39 -16.02
C SER A 10 4.36 -1.33 -14.91
N PHE A 11 4.85 -0.75 -13.81
CA PHE A 11 5.18 -1.54 -12.62
C PHE A 11 3.96 -2.29 -12.07
N ASP A 12 2.78 -1.66 -12.10
CA ASP A 12 1.52 -2.30 -11.70
C ASP A 12 1.18 -3.50 -12.60
N ASP A 13 1.48 -3.43 -13.90
CA ASP A 13 1.29 -4.55 -14.83
C ASP A 13 2.20 -5.72 -14.42
N PHE A 14 3.47 -5.45 -14.04
CA PHE A 14 4.38 -6.47 -13.51
C PHE A 14 3.89 -7.08 -12.19
N LEU A 15 3.46 -6.26 -11.23
CA LEU A 15 2.93 -6.76 -9.95
C LEU A 15 1.65 -7.59 -10.12
N ALA A 16 0.83 -7.26 -11.12
CA ALA A 16 -0.34 -8.04 -11.47
C ALA A 16 0.03 -9.40 -12.09
N GLU A 17 1.04 -9.43 -12.96
CA GLU A 17 1.58 -10.67 -13.54
C GLU A 17 2.16 -11.62 -12.46
N GLU A 18 2.81 -11.06 -11.45
CA GLU A 18 3.34 -11.80 -10.29
C GLU A 18 2.26 -12.15 -9.25
N GLY A 19 1.03 -11.65 -9.41
CA GLY A 19 -0.09 -11.93 -8.49
C GLY A 19 0.00 -11.24 -7.12
N ILE A 20 0.87 -10.24 -6.97
CA ILE A 20 1.15 -9.55 -5.69
C ILE A 20 0.67 -8.10 -5.66
N LEU A 21 -0.02 -7.63 -6.71
CA LEU A 21 -0.46 -6.22 -6.82
C LEU A 21 -1.28 -5.76 -5.61
N GLU A 22 -2.27 -6.54 -5.19
CA GLU A 22 -3.18 -6.17 -4.08
C GLU A 22 -2.45 -6.12 -2.73
N GLU A 23 -1.55 -7.07 -2.49
CA GLU A 23 -0.71 -7.09 -1.28
C GLU A 23 0.23 -5.88 -1.25
N ALA A 24 0.92 -5.62 -2.37
CA ALA A 24 1.81 -4.48 -2.51
C ALA A 24 1.06 -3.14 -2.34
N ALA A 25 -0.13 -3.01 -2.91
CA ALA A 25 -0.98 -1.84 -2.75
C ALA A 25 -1.43 -1.64 -1.29
N SER A 26 -1.78 -2.73 -0.60
CA SER A 26 -2.16 -2.70 0.82
C SER A 26 -1.01 -2.24 1.71
N ILE A 27 0.19 -2.78 1.50
CA ILE A 27 1.41 -2.38 2.22
C ILE A 27 1.76 -0.91 1.90
N ALA A 28 1.64 -0.49 0.63
CA ALA A 28 1.90 0.89 0.24
C ALA A 28 0.94 1.87 0.93
N ALA A 29 -0.37 1.58 0.93
CA ALA A 29 -1.36 2.40 1.63
C ALA A 29 -1.06 2.47 3.14
N LYS A 30 -0.70 1.32 3.75
CA LYS A 30 -0.35 1.25 5.16
C LYS A 30 0.88 2.09 5.50
N ARG A 31 1.93 2.05 4.68
CA ARG A 31 3.13 2.90 4.82
C ARG A 31 2.79 4.38 4.81
N VAL A 32 1.92 4.80 3.88
CA VAL A 32 1.48 6.20 3.79
C VAL A 32 0.77 6.61 5.07
N ILE A 33 -0.16 5.81 5.58
CA ILE A 33 -0.91 6.12 6.80
C ILE A 33 0.02 6.16 8.02
N ALA A 34 0.90 5.17 8.18
CA ALA A 34 1.85 5.12 9.29
C ALA A 34 2.77 6.35 9.30
N TRP A 35 3.27 6.75 8.13
CA TRP A 35 4.05 7.96 7.96
C TRP A 35 3.25 9.22 8.32
N GLN A 36 2.01 9.36 7.85
CA GLN A 36 1.14 10.51 8.18
C GLN A 36 0.90 10.63 9.69
N VAL A 37 0.62 9.51 10.36
CA VAL A 37 0.45 9.49 11.83
C VAL A 37 1.74 9.89 12.53
N ALA A 38 2.89 9.38 12.08
CA ALA A 38 4.19 9.72 12.66
C ALA A 38 4.52 11.22 12.49
N GLU A 39 4.24 11.81 11.32
CA GLU A 39 4.43 13.25 11.08
C GLU A 39 3.48 14.10 11.93
N ALA A 40 2.21 13.70 12.04
CA ALA A 40 1.25 14.36 12.93
C ALA A 40 1.68 14.32 14.40
N MET A 41 2.25 13.21 14.86
CA MET A 41 2.85 13.11 16.20
C MET A 41 4.01 14.08 16.39
N LYS A 42 4.92 14.18 15.41
CA LYS A 42 6.05 15.13 15.46
C LYS A 42 5.55 16.57 15.51
N ALA A 43 4.57 16.93 14.66
CA ALA A 43 3.97 18.26 14.64
C ALA A 43 3.31 18.62 15.98
N ALA A 44 2.61 17.66 16.58
CA ALA A 44 1.99 17.81 17.90
C ALA A 44 2.97 17.68 19.08
N LYS A 45 4.26 17.36 18.83
CA LYS A 45 5.29 17.07 19.84
C LYS A 45 4.85 15.97 20.83
N LEU A 46 4.13 14.97 20.34
CA LEU A 46 3.62 13.86 21.14
C LEU A 46 4.54 12.63 21.04
N THR A 47 4.85 12.05 22.19
CA THR A 47 5.51 10.75 22.25
C THR A 47 4.50 9.63 21.97
N LYS A 48 4.99 8.43 21.61
CA LYS A 48 4.15 7.23 21.48
C LYS A 48 3.34 6.95 22.74
N THR A 49 3.96 7.07 23.91
CA THR A 49 3.27 6.83 25.19
C THR A 49 2.19 7.85 25.48
N ALA A 50 2.42 9.13 25.15
CA ALA A 50 1.42 10.18 25.30
C ALA A 50 0.22 9.96 24.35
N LEU A 51 0.49 9.60 23.09
CA LEU A 51 -0.57 9.31 22.13
C LEU A 51 -1.39 8.07 22.53
N ALA A 52 -0.74 6.99 22.96
CA ALA A 52 -1.44 5.78 23.41
C ALA A 52 -2.41 6.08 24.58
N ARG A 53 -1.97 6.91 25.54
CA ARG A 53 -2.84 7.40 26.63
C ARG A 53 -4.01 8.22 26.10
N ARG A 54 -3.78 9.13 25.15
CA ARG A 54 -4.83 9.98 24.55
C ARG A 54 -5.85 9.19 23.76
N MET A 55 -5.43 8.12 23.09
CA MET A 55 -6.29 7.17 22.38
C MET A 55 -7.02 6.19 23.31
N ASN A 56 -6.69 6.17 24.61
CA ASN A 56 -7.14 5.17 25.57
C ASN A 56 -6.88 3.72 25.11
N THR A 57 -5.66 3.48 24.62
CA THR A 57 -5.23 2.22 24.01
C THR A 57 -3.90 1.75 24.59
N SER A 58 -3.53 0.49 24.36
CA SER A 58 -2.21 -0.01 24.78
C SER A 58 -1.09 0.52 23.86
N ARG A 59 0.14 0.51 24.37
CA ARG A 59 1.32 0.83 23.52
C ARG A 59 1.45 -0.14 22.35
N SER A 60 1.15 -1.42 22.54
CA SER A 60 1.20 -2.43 21.48
C SER A 60 0.18 -2.18 20.37
N GLN A 61 -1.01 -1.70 20.70
CA GLN A 61 -2.02 -1.31 19.71
C GLN A 61 -1.55 -0.09 18.90
N LEU A 62 -0.95 0.92 19.55
CA LEU A 62 -0.37 2.05 18.83
C LEU A 62 0.83 1.63 17.96
N ASP A 63 1.68 0.71 18.43
CA ASP A 63 2.82 0.25 17.64
C ASP A 63 2.35 -0.41 16.33
N ARG A 64 1.22 -1.13 16.32
CA ARG A 64 0.61 -1.64 15.07
C ARG A 64 0.14 -0.52 14.12
N VAL A 65 -0.39 0.58 14.67
CA VAL A 65 -0.75 1.77 13.85
C VAL A 65 0.48 2.37 13.17
N LEU A 66 1.64 2.30 13.81
CA LEU A 66 2.90 2.83 13.29
C LEU A 66 3.75 1.80 12.53
N ASP A 67 3.45 0.51 12.63
CA ASP A 67 4.12 -0.56 11.91
C ASP A 67 3.73 -0.54 10.44
N GLU A 68 4.66 -0.20 9.56
CA GLU A 68 4.47 -0.09 8.11
C GLU A 68 4.03 -1.39 7.41
N THR A 69 4.21 -2.54 8.06
CA THR A 69 3.91 -3.86 7.50
C THR A 69 2.63 -4.49 8.04
N ASP A 70 2.10 -3.96 9.16
CA ASP A 70 0.85 -4.45 9.74
C ASP A 70 -0.37 -3.85 9.02
N THR A 71 -0.84 -4.56 8.00
CA THR A 71 -2.04 -4.22 7.22
C THR A 71 -3.34 -4.61 7.94
N GLY A 72 -3.28 -5.32 9.07
CA GLY A 72 -4.41 -5.90 9.80
C GLY A 72 -5.13 -4.93 10.74
N LEU A 73 -5.24 -3.65 10.37
CA LEU A 73 -5.84 -2.62 11.21
C LEU A 73 -7.31 -2.37 10.90
N THR A 74 -8.08 -2.08 11.94
CA THR A 74 -9.48 -1.70 11.80
C THR A 74 -9.62 -0.20 11.53
N LEU A 75 -10.69 0.17 10.83
CA LEU A 75 -11.06 1.58 10.60
C LEU A 75 -11.26 2.35 11.92
N ASP A 76 -11.79 1.69 12.96
CA ASP A 76 -11.94 2.28 14.30
C ASP A 76 -10.58 2.65 14.90
N THR A 77 -9.58 1.76 14.81
CA THR A 77 -8.24 2.01 15.34
C THR A 77 -7.59 3.21 14.66
N LEU A 78 -7.67 3.26 13.33
CA LEU A 78 -7.14 4.38 12.57
C LEU A 78 -7.88 5.70 12.91
N SER A 79 -9.21 5.65 13.02
CA SER A 79 -10.04 6.83 13.33
C SER A 79 -9.73 7.40 14.70
N ARG A 80 -9.51 6.55 15.71
CA ARG A 80 -9.07 6.96 17.05
C ARG A 80 -7.70 7.62 17.02
N ALA A 81 -6.75 7.07 16.27
CA ALA A 81 -5.40 7.65 16.14
C ALA A 81 -5.45 9.04 15.51
N ALA A 82 -6.19 9.19 14.41
CA ALA A 82 -6.38 10.47 13.75
C ALA A 82 -7.06 11.48 14.70
N THR A 83 -8.15 11.10 15.36
CA THR A 83 -8.91 11.97 16.27
C THR A 83 -8.05 12.41 17.47
N ALA A 84 -7.27 11.50 18.05
CA ALA A 84 -6.33 11.81 19.12
C ALA A 84 -5.22 12.78 18.69
N LEU A 85 -4.95 12.90 17.39
CA LEU A 85 -4.02 13.86 16.81
C LEU A 85 -4.70 15.13 16.29
N GLY A 86 -6.04 15.23 16.33
CA GLY A 86 -6.80 16.35 15.79
C GLY A 86 -7.07 16.27 14.28
N TYR A 87 -6.93 15.09 13.70
CA TYR A 87 -7.19 14.80 12.29
C TYR A 87 -8.43 13.91 12.12
N GLN A 88 -8.87 13.76 10.87
CA GLN A 88 -9.95 12.85 10.47
C GLN A 88 -9.49 11.98 9.28
N ILE A 89 -10.11 10.82 9.13
CA ILE A 89 -9.83 9.90 8.02
C ILE A 89 -10.85 10.10 6.92
N GLN A 90 -10.36 10.18 5.68
CA GLN A 90 -11.18 10.19 4.47
C GLN A 90 -10.81 8.98 3.61
N ILE A 91 -11.79 8.15 3.29
CA ILE A 91 -11.62 6.95 2.45
C ILE A 91 -12.62 7.04 1.30
N GLY A 92 -12.16 6.63 0.11
CA GLY A 92 -12.99 6.55 -1.09
C GLY A 92 -12.68 5.27 -1.86
N LEU A 93 -13.68 4.78 -2.58
CA LEU A 93 -13.49 3.72 -3.56
C LEU A 93 -13.13 4.32 -4.90
N VAL A 94 -12.17 3.70 -5.58
CA VAL A 94 -11.77 4.04 -6.95
C VAL A 94 -12.08 2.88 -7.87
N VAL A 95 -12.25 3.17 -9.15
CA VAL A 95 -12.41 2.11 -10.16
C VAL A 95 -11.13 1.30 -10.20
N ALA A 96 -11.24 -0.01 -9.96
CA ALA A 96 -10.13 -0.94 -10.07
C ALA A 96 -9.56 -0.87 -11.50
N GLN A 97 -8.24 -0.72 -11.61
CA GLN A 97 -7.54 -0.70 -12.89
C GLN A 97 -7.47 -2.12 -13.45
N THR A 98 -8.60 -2.69 -13.88
CA THR A 98 -8.63 -3.97 -14.60
C THR A 98 -8.21 -3.73 -16.05
N LYS A 99 -6.91 -3.53 -16.26
CA LYS A 99 -6.37 -3.50 -17.62
C LYS A 99 -6.55 -4.89 -18.23
N LYS A 100 -7.37 -4.96 -19.27
CA LYS A 100 -7.58 -6.13 -20.15
C LYS A 100 -6.22 -6.79 -20.44
N PRO A 101 -6.08 -8.14 -20.40
CA PRO A 101 -4.80 -8.82 -20.60
C PRO A 101 -4.22 -8.41 -21.95
N GLY A 102 -3.30 -7.44 -21.91
CA GLY A 102 -2.74 -6.78 -23.07
C GLY A 102 -1.65 -7.66 -23.63
N LYS A 103 -1.97 -8.39 -24.72
CA LYS A 103 -1.05 -9.09 -25.64
C LYS A 103 0.22 -9.64 -24.97
N LYS A 104 0.13 -10.92 -24.59
CA LYS A 104 1.24 -11.89 -24.43
C LYS A 104 2.61 -11.21 -24.52
N SER A 105 3.19 -10.89 -23.36
CA SER A 105 4.62 -10.64 -23.24
C SER A 105 5.36 -11.66 -24.11
N THR A 106 6.03 -11.17 -25.14
CA THR A 106 6.79 -11.92 -26.13
C THR A 106 7.93 -12.75 -25.51
N ALA A 107 8.17 -12.65 -24.20
CA ALA A 107 9.07 -13.50 -23.44
C ALA A 107 8.50 -14.91 -23.22
N ALA A 108 7.20 -15.06 -22.92
CA ALA A 108 6.57 -16.38 -22.72
C ALA A 108 6.53 -17.21 -24.01
N LYS A 109 6.45 -16.55 -25.18
CA LYS A 109 6.45 -17.24 -26.48
C LYS A 109 7.85 -17.71 -26.91
N ARG A 110 8.93 -17.15 -26.37
CA ARG A 110 10.30 -17.60 -26.66
C ARG A 110 10.67 -18.88 -25.93
N LYS A 111 10.20 -19.06 -24.69
CA LYS A 111 10.45 -20.29 -23.92
C LYS A 111 9.68 -21.50 -24.49
N ALA A 112 8.41 -21.29 -24.87
CA ALA A 112 7.59 -22.34 -25.46
C ALA A 112 8.04 -22.83 -26.86
N LEU A 113 8.83 -22.05 -27.61
CA LEU A 113 9.36 -22.44 -28.93
C LEU A 113 10.73 -23.12 -28.83
N ALA A 114 11.46 -22.95 -27.71
CA ALA A 114 12.72 -23.65 -27.45
C ALA A 114 12.47 -25.09 -26.97
N ASP A 115 11.44 -25.30 -26.14
CA ASP A 115 11.13 -26.62 -25.57
C ASP A 115 10.36 -27.55 -26.54
N ALA A 116 9.87 -27.03 -27.67
CA ALA A 116 9.20 -27.81 -28.71
C ALA A 116 10.14 -28.29 -29.84
N ARG A 117 11.46 -28.05 -29.71
CA ARG A 117 12.50 -28.43 -30.68
C ARG A 117 13.61 -29.32 -30.09
N ALA A 118 13.44 -29.79 -28.86
CA ALA A 118 14.21 -30.89 -28.27
C ALA A 118 13.37 -32.17 -28.32
#